data_AF-K1TLU8-F1
#
_entry.id   AF-K1TLU8-F1
#
_cell.length_a   1.000
_cell.length_b   1.000
_cell.length_c   1.000
_cell.angle_alpha   90.00
_cell.angle_beta   90.00
_cell.angle_gamma   90.00
#
_symmetry.space_group_name_H-M   'P 1'
#
loop_
_entity.id
_entity.type
_entity.pdbx_description
1 polymer ?
#
loop_
_entity_poly.entity_id
_entity_poly.type
_entity_poly.pdbx_seq_one_letter_code
_entity_poly.pdbx_strand_id
1 'polypeptide(L)'
;MFGEKFQRKYALTDQGVRNTKKGTFWTVIVNLVVMGGVSILYLVMSGFMGALTEGSPLPGSAIVLGLLVLFALLSFVTHLQQYKATYGLVYNEVKTTRLSLAERLRKLPLGYFGKRDLADLTETIMGDVNRMEHVWSHVLGYLYGAYISTAIIAVCLLVYDWRLAIACLWGVPVAFGLLFGSRKIAARNAERTKKAAVRVSDGIQEALENVREIRATNQEERYLNGLNQKIDEHERVTIQGELGTGLFVNAASVIMRLGVATTILVGANLILSGSIDFMLLFLFLLVITRVYAPFDQSLALIAEMFVSQVSADRMNEIYDTPTAEGAEKFEPKGHDIVFEHFLLYEITAVDKVGHFINACACFGKCADQFIVCVQT
;
A
#
# COMPACT_ATOMS: atom_id res chain seq x y z
N MET A 1 12.94 6.96 -8.57
CA MET A 1 11.89 6.06 -8.04
C MET A 1 12.03 5.84 -6.53
N PHE A 2 13.21 5.44 -6.03
CA PHE A 2 13.43 5.08 -4.62
C PHE A 2 14.30 6.11 -3.85
N GLY A 3 13.84 7.36 -3.74
CA GLY A 3 14.54 8.43 -3.00
C GLY A 3 13.89 8.74 -1.65
N GLU A 4 14.29 9.83 -0.98
CA GLU A 4 13.78 10.21 0.36
C GLU A 4 12.26 10.36 0.41
N LYS A 5 11.64 10.97 -0.61
CA LYS A 5 10.17 11.07 -0.70
C LYS A 5 9.48 9.71 -0.73
N PHE A 6 10.10 8.71 -1.35
CA PHE A 6 9.58 7.34 -1.38
C PHE A 6 9.73 6.69 -0.01
N GLN A 7 10.90 6.83 0.59
CA GLN A 7 11.22 6.30 1.91
C GLN A 7 10.23 6.82 2.96
N ARG A 8 10.01 8.14 3.01
CA ARG A 8 9.06 8.77 3.93
C ARG A 8 7.63 8.34 3.64
N LYS A 9 7.21 8.33 2.38
CA LYS A 9 5.84 7.95 1.99
C LYS A 9 5.44 6.54 2.41
N TYR A 10 6.40 5.61 2.48
CA TYR A 10 6.17 4.21 2.85
C TYR A 10 6.80 3.83 4.20
N ALA A 11 7.25 4.83 4.98
CA ALA A 11 7.91 4.66 6.28
C ALA A 11 9.00 3.57 6.30
N LEU A 12 9.80 3.51 5.25
CA LEU A 12 10.89 2.53 5.10
C LEU A 12 12.18 3.03 5.76
N THR A 13 13.01 2.12 6.26
CA THR A 13 14.42 2.40 6.56
C THR A 13 15.27 2.30 5.28
N ASP A 14 16.55 2.68 5.38
CA ASP A 14 17.51 2.50 4.28
C ASP A 14 17.72 1.03 3.92
N GLN A 15 17.57 0.12 4.88
CA GLN A 15 17.57 -1.31 4.63
C GLN A 15 16.29 -1.72 3.90
N GLY A 16 15.13 -1.21 4.33
CA GLY A 16 13.85 -1.41 3.69
C GLY A 16 13.87 -1.03 2.21
N VAL A 17 14.40 0.16 1.87
CA VAL A 17 14.53 0.60 0.47
C VAL A 17 15.42 -0.35 -0.35
N ARG A 18 16.53 -0.85 0.22
CA ARG A 18 17.40 -1.83 -0.44
C ARG A 18 16.69 -3.17 -0.64
N ASN A 19 15.89 -3.60 0.33
CA ASN A 19 15.08 -4.82 0.23
C ASN A 19 14.02 -4.69 -0.85
N THR A 20 13.30 -3.57 -0.91
CA THR A 20 12.32 -3.29 -1.97
C THR A 20 12.99 -3.32 -3.35
N LYS A 21 14.16 -2.70 -3.52
CA LYS A 21 14.91 -2.75 -4.79
C LYS A 21 15.25 -4.18 -5.20
N LYS A 22 15.70 -5.02 -4.27
CA LYS A 22 15.98 -6.44 -4.52
C LYS A 22 14.72 -7.22 -4.87
N GLY A 23 13.62 -7.01 -4.14
CA GLY A 23 12.32 -7.62 -4.43
C GLY A 23 11.83 -7.24 -5.83
N THR A 24 11.84 -5.95 -6.17
CA THR A 24 11.51 -5.45 -7.52
C THR A 24 12.36 -6.11 -8.59
N PHE A 25 13.68 -6.19 -8.40
CA PHE A 25 14.59 -6.81 -9.36
C PHE A 25 14.24 -8.30 -9.60
N TRP A 26 14.02 -9.08 -8.55
CA TRP A 26 13.68 -10.49 -8.70
C TRP A 26 12.27 -10.70 -9.26
N THR A 27 11.31 -9.83 -8.96
CA THR A 27 10.01 -9.83 -9.64
C THR A 27 10.15 -9.60 -11.14
N VAL A 28 11.00 -8.65 -11.57
CA VAL A 28 11.26 -8.42 -13.00
C VAL A 28 11.82 -9.69 -13.64
N ILE A 29 12.83 -10.30 -13.02
CA ILE A 29 13.43 -11.55 -13.52
C ILE A 29 12.36 -12.64 -13.61
N VAL A 30 11.58 -12.87 -12.57
CA VAL A 30 10.53 -13.90 -12.57
C VAL A 30 9.53 -13.68 -13.71
N ASN A 31 9.05 -12.45 -13.88
CA ASN A 31 8.11 -12.12 -14.95
C ASN A 31 8.71 -12.37 -16.35
N LEU A 32 10.00 -12.07 -16.55
CA LEU A 32 10.69 -12.36 -17.81
C LEU A 32 10.95 -13.86 -18.01
N VAL A 33 11.30 -14.58 -16.94
CA VAL A 33 11.49 -16.04 -16.97
C VAL A 33 10.19 -16.75 -17.34
N VAL A 34 9.05 -16.31 -16.79
CA VAL A 34 7.73 -16.85 -17.12
C VAL A 34 7.40 -16.70 -18.61
N MET A 35 7.92 -15.68 -19.29
CA MET A 35 7.80 -15.57 -20.75
C MET A 35 8.56 -16.67 -21.50
N GLY A 36 9.59 -17.26 -20.91
CA GLY A 36 10.26 -18.44 -21.47
C GLY A 36 9.29 -19.62 -21.64
N GLY A 37 8.32 -19.79 -20.75
CA GLY A 37 7.26 -20.80 -20.90
C GLY A 37 6.36 -20.52 -22.11
N VAL A 38 6.07 -19.24 -22.39
CA VAL A 38 5.35 -18.82 -23.61
C VAL A 38 6.18 -19.12 -24.85
N SER A 39 7.50 -18.86 -24.83
CA SER A 39 8.40 -19.18 -25.94
C SER A 39 8.46 -20.69 -26.21
N ILE A 40 8.49 -21.53 -25.19
CA ILE A 40 8.46 -22.99 -25.36
C ILE A 40 7.14 -23.43 -26.01
N LEU A 41 6.00 -22.91 -25.55
CA LEU A 41 4.71 -23.22 -26.14
C LEU A 41 4.62 -22.76 -27.60
N TYR A 42 5.15 -21.57 -27.90
CA TYR A 42 5.27 -21.06 -29.27
C TYR A 42 6.09 -21.99 -30.16
N LEU A 43 7.27 -22.45 -29.70
CA LEU A 43 8.13 -23.38 -30.45
C LEU A 43 7.45 -24.73 -30.73
N VAL A 44 6.71 -25.24 -29.75
CA VAL A 44 5.94 -26.49 -29.91
C VAL A 44 4.84 -26.30 -30.94
N MET A 45 4.07 -25.21 -30.84
CA MET A 45 3.00 -24.90 -31.79
C MET A 45 3.52 -24.60 -33.20
N SER A 46 4.66 -23.94 -33.34
CA SER A 46 5.30 -23.72 -34.64
C SER A 46 5.76 -25.02 -35.28
N GLY A 47 6.30 -25.96 -34.49
CA GLY A 47 6.65 -27.29 -34.96
C GLY A 47 5.43 -28.11 -35.40
N PHE A 48 4.33 -28.05 -34.64
CA PHE A 48 3.07 -28.70 -35.04
C PHE A 48 2.48 -28.10 -36.31
N MET A 49 2.49 -26.78 -36.44
CA MET A 49 2.02 -26.10 -37.64
C MET A 49 2.85 -26.51 -38.86
N GLY A 50 4.19 -26.47 -38.78
CA GLY A 50 5.05 -26.91 -39.88
C GLY A 50 4.82 -28.39 -40.25
N ALA A 51 4.59 -29.26 -39.27
CA ALA A 51 4.28 -30.65 -39.54
C ALA A 51 2.94 -30.84 -40.29
N LEU A 52 1.93 -30.03 -39.95
CA LEU A 52 0.61 -30.07 -40.57
C LEU A 52 0.59 -29.42 -41.96
N THR A 53 1.31 -28.31 -42.17
CA THR A 53 1.25 -27.53 -43.40
C THR A 53 2.33 -27.91 -44.41
N GLU A 54 3.53 -28.24 -43.94
CA GLU A 54 4.72 -28.46 -44.77
C GLU A 54 5.22 -29.92 -44.71
N GLY A 55 4.63 -30.77 -43.86
CA GLY A 55 5.07 -32.15 -43.66
C GLY A 55 6.42 -32.28 -42.96
N SER A 56 6.88 -31.23 -42.27
CA SER A 56 8.14 -31.25 -41.54
C SER A 56 8.10 -32.26 -40.38
N PRO A 57 9.23 -32.89 -40.00
CA PRO A 57 9.27 -33.75 -38.84
C PRO A 57 8.89 -32.98 -37.57
N LEU A 58 8.14 -33.64 -36.68
CA LEU A 58 7.78 -33.05 -35.39
C LEU A 58 9.03 -32.65 -34.60
N PRO A 59 8.96 -31.57 -33.81
CA PRO A 59 10.06 -31.18 -32.95
C PRO A 59 10.43 -32.34 -32.01
N GLY A 60 11.72 -32.65 -31.90
CA GLY A 60 12.20 -33.76 -31.10
C GLY A 60 11.75 -33.61 -29.64
N SER A 61 11.01 -34.61 -29.14
CA SER A 61 10.44 -34.59 -27.78
C SER A 61 11.49 -34.39 -26.69
N ALA A 62 12.71 -34.87 -26.90
CA ALA A 62 13.84 -34.69 -25.99
C ALA A 62 14.25 -33.20 -25.83
N ILE A 63 14.20 -32.40 -26.89
CA ILE A 63 14.53 -30.97 -26.83
C ILE A 63 13.44 -30.23 -26.05
N VAL A 64 12.17 -30.51 -26.34
CA VAL A 64 11.03 -29.90 -25.64
C VAL A 64 11.06 -30.26 -24.15
N LEU A 65 11.30 -31.53 -23.80
CA LEU A 65 11.48 -31.97 -22.41
C LEU A 65 12.66 -31.28 -21.74
N GLY A 66 13.81 -31.18 -22.42
CA GLY A 66 14.98 -30.47 -21.91
C GLY A 66 14.69 -29.00 -21.61
N LEU A 67 14.01 -28.30 -22.53
CA LEU A 67 13.60 -26.91 -22.34
C LEU A 67 12.57 -26.75 -21.21
N LEU A 68 11.62 -27.68 -21.07
CA LEU A 68 10.64 -27.66 -19.98
C LEU A 68 11.29 -27.87 -18.62
N VAL A 69 12.24 -28.82 -18.50
CA VAL A 69 12.98 -29.06 -17.26
C VAL A 69 13.84 -27.85 -16.93
N LEU A 70 14.54 -27.28 -17.91
CA LEU A 70 15.34 -26.06 -17.72
C LEU A 70 14.45 -24.89 -17.27
N PHE A 71 13.31 -24.67 -17.93
CA PHE A 71 12.34 -23.65 -17.56
C PHE A 71 11.80 -23.86 -16.15
N ALA A 72 11.43 -25.10 -15.79
CA ALA A 72 10.92 -25.41 -14.46
C ALA A 72 11.97 -25.15 -13.38
N LEU A 73 13.23 -25.54 -13.61
CA LEU A 73 14.34 -25.31 -12.68
C LEU A 73 14.63 -23.81 -12.55
N LEU A 74 14.73 -23.09 -13.66
CA LEU A 74 14.99 -21.66 -13.66
C LEU A 74 13.83 -20.88 -13.01
N SER A 75 12.59 -21.26 -13.31
CA SER A 75 11.39 -20.71 -12.67
C SER A 75 11.40 -20.96 -11.16
N PHE A 76 11.73 -22.19 -10.72
CA PHE A 76 11.81 -22.53 -9.30
C PHE A 76 12.87 -21.70 -8.56
N VAL A 77 14.09 -21.62 -9.12
CA VAL A 77 15.20 -20.85 -8.50
C VAL A 77 14.85 -19.36 -8.42
N THR A 78 14.29 -18.79 -9.49
CA THR A 78 13.93 -17.37 -9.51
C THR A 78 12.76 -17.04 -8.58
N HIS A 79 11.74 -17.89 -8.50
CA HIS A 79 10.65 -17.72 -7.52
C HIS A 79 11.14 -17.89 -6.08
N LEU A 80 12.03 -18.84 -5.80
CA LEU A 80 12.66 -18.98 -4.48
C LEU A 80 13.43 -17.72 -4.09
N GLN A 81 14.17 -17.14 -5.03
CA GLN A 81 14.96 -15.96 -4.78
C GLN A 81 14.10 -14.69 -4.65
N GLN A 82 13.03 -14.58 -5.44
CA GLN A 82 11.99 -13.56 -5.24
C GLN A 82 11.38 -13.70 -3.84
N TYR A 83 10.97 -14.91 -3.44
CA TYR A 83 10.40 -15.17 -2.12
C TYR A 83 11.35 -14.74 -0.98
N LYS A 84 12.63 -15.12 -1.06
CA LYS A 84 13.63 -14.68 -0.07
C LYS A 84 13.79 -13.17 -0.05
N ALA A 85 13.80 -12.52 -1.21
CA ALA A 85 14.00 -11.08 -1.33
C ALA A 85 12.79 -10.28 -0.82
N THR A 86 11.56 -10.73 -1.08
CA THR A 86 10.35 -9.98 -0.74
C THR A 86 9.81 -10.33 0.64
N TYR A 87 10.00 -11.55 1.15
CA TYR A 87 9.47 -11.96 2.46
C TYR A 87 10.56 -12.06 3.51
N GLY A 88 11.63 -12.81 3.21
CA GLY A 88 12.69 -13.08 4.19
C GLY A 88 13.42 -11.84 4.68
N LEU A 89 13.63 -10.85 3.82
CA LEU A 89 14.31 -9.60 4.17
C LEU A 89 13.41 -8.62 4.94
N VAL A 90 12.09 -8.70 4.76
CA VAL A 90 11.13 -7.76 5.35
C VAL A 90 10.92 -8.02 6.84
N TYR A 91 11.05 -9.24 7.34
CA TYR A 91 10.99 -9.49 8.79
C TYR A 91 12.05 -8.74 9.59
N ASN A 92 13.26 -8.60 9.04
CA ASN A 92 14.31 -7.80 9.66
C ASN A 92 13.98 -6.30 9.61
N GLU A 93 13.31 -5.85 8.56
CA GLU A 93 12.80 -4.48 8.46
C GLU A 93 11.79 -4.20 9.57
N VAL A 94 10.80 -5.07 9.74
CA VAL A 94 9.77 -4.94 10.79
C VAL A 94 10.40 -4.89 12.19
N LYS A 95 11.34 -5.79 12.48
CA LYS A 95 12.08 -5.77 13.75
C LYS A 95 12.78 -4.43 13.95
N THR A 96 13.49 -3.95 12.93
CA THR A 96 14.28 -2.71 13.00
C THR A 96 13.36 -1.50 13.18
N THR A 97 12.25 -1.42 12.44
CA THR A 97 11.27 -0.34 12.56
C THR A 97 10.60 -0.33 13.93
N ARG A 98 10.22 -1.50 14.48
CA ARG A 98 9.64 -1.59 15.84
C ARG A 98 10.62 -1.12 16.91
N LEU A 99 11.87 -1.58 16.85
CA LEU A 99 12.91 -1.16 17.80
C LEU A 99 13.22 0.34 17.67
N SER A 100 13.29 0.85 16.44
CA SER A 100 13.54 2.26 16.15
C SER A 100 12.41 3.16 16.65
N LEU A 101 11.14 2.78 16.43
CA LEU A 101 9.98 3.48 16.97
C LEU A 101 9.98 3.46 18.51
N ALA A 102 10.27 2.31 19.13
CA ALA A 102 10.34 2.19 20.58
C ALA A 102 11.46 3.07 21.19
N GLU A 103 12.65 3.09 20.57
CA GLU A 103 13.73 3.97 21.00
C GLU A 103 13.42 5.45 20.76
N ARG A 104 12.70 5.77 19.69
CA ARG A 104 12.25 7.14 19.45
C ARG A 104 11.30 7.58 20.56
N LEU A 105 10.29 6.77 20.89
CA LEU A 105 9.34 7.02 21.97
C LEU A 105 10.06 7.24 23.32
N ARG A 106 11.06 6.40 23.66
CA ARG A 106 11.85 6.55 24.90
C ARG A 106 12.53 7.93 25.04
N LYS A 107 12.85 8.58 23.92
CA LYS A 107 13.53 9.89 23.88
C LYS A 107 12.57 11.07 23.74
N LEU A 108 11.27 10.84 23.60
CA LEU A 108 10.28 11.93 23.50
C LEU A 108 10.02 12.57 24.86
N PRO A 109 9.74 13.89 24.91
CA PRO A 109 9.41 14.58 26.14
C PRO A 109 8.10 14.04 26.76
N LEU A 110 8.00 14.05 28.09
CA LEU A 110 6.81 13.55 28.82
C LEU A 110 5.49 14.21 28.37
N GLY A 111 5.55 15.48 27.96
CA GLY A 111 4.39 16.20 27.42
C GLY A 111 3.81 15.60 26.12
N TYR A 112 4.58 14.77 25.39
CA TYR A 112 4.08 14.01 24.25
C TYR A 112 3.09 12.92 24.67
N PHE A 113 3.38 12.24 25.78
CA PHE A 113 2.58 11.14 26.32
C PHE A 113 1.32 11.64 27.03
N GLY A 114 1.38 12.81 27.69
CA GLY A 114 0.21 13.40 28.33
C GLY A 114 -0.94 13.78 27.38
N LYS A 115 -0.67 13.82 26.05
CA LYS A 115 -1.65 14.20 25.02
C LYS A 115 -2.16 13.02 24.19
N ARG A 116 -1.71 11.78 24.43
CA ARG A 116 -2.04 10.60 23.62
C ARG A 116 -2.37 9.39 24.49
N ASP A 117 -3.25 8.54 23.98
CA ASP A 117 -3.55 7.25 24.61
C ASP A 117 -2.38 6.27 24.41
N LEU A 118 -1.97 5.58 25.49
CA LEU A 118 -0.97 4.52 25.44
C LEU A 118 -1.39 3.37 24.51
N ALA A 119 -2.69 3.11 24.40
CA ALA A 119 -3.23 2.12 23.46
C ALA A 119 -2.98 2.54 22.00
N ASP A 120 -3.13 3.82 21.69
CA ASP A 120 -2.89 4.35 20.34
C ASP A 120 -1.41 4.26 19.93
N LEU A 121 -0.50 4.53 20.87
CA LEU A 121 0.94 4.35 20.67
C LEU A 121 1.29 2.87 20.46
N THR A 122 0.68 1.98 21.24
CA THR A 122 0.87 0.52 21.11
C THR A 122 0.38 0.03 19.76
N GLU A 123 -0.79 0.49 19.30
CA GLU A 123 -1.34 0.16 17.98
C GLU A 123 -0.45 0.70 16.86
N THR A 124 0.18 1.86 17.03
CA THR A 124 1.14 2.38 16.04
C THR A 124 2.38 1.48 15.92
N ILE A 125 2.92 0.98 17.04
CA ILE A 125 4.11 0.10 17.01
C ILE A 125 3.75 -1.30 16.48
N MET A 126 2.59 -1.83 16.88
CA MET A 126 2.22 -3.22 16.60
C MET A 126 1.41 -3.32 15.31
N GLY A 127 0.28 -2.64 15.24
CA GLY A 127 -0.69 -2.70 14.14
C GLY A 127 -0.22 -1.97 12.89
N ASP A 128 0.17 -0.70 12.99
CA ASP A 128 0.58 0.08 11.82
C ASP A 128 1.87 -0.46 11.18
N VAL A 129 2.85 -0.89 11.98
CA VAL A 129 4.04 -1.57 11.45
C VAL A 129 3.67 -2.90 10.77
N ASN A 130 2.70 -3.65 11.31
CA ASN A 130 2.24 -4.89 10.67
C ASN A 130 1.50 -4.62 9.35
N ARG A 131 0.75 -3.52 9.26
CA ARG A 131 0.16 -3.09 7.99
C ARG A 131 1.24 -2.69 6.99
N MET A 132 2.31 -2.02 7.43
CA MET A 132 3.41 -1.67 6.54
C MET A 132 4.26 -2.87 6.13
N GLU A 133 4.41 -3.87 7.00
CA GLU A 133 5.05 -5.15 6.67
C GLU A 133 4.46 -5.70 5.38
N HIS A 134 3.13 -5.84 5.32
CA HIS A 134 2.44 -6.37 4.15
C HIS A 134 2.68 -5.50 2.90
N VAL A 135 2.71 -4.17 3.04
CA VAL A 135 3.06 -3.27 1.92
C VAL A 135 4.49 -3.51 1.43
N TRP A 136 5.44 -3.66 2.36
CA TRP A 136 6.84 -3.89 2.02
C TRP A 136 7.08 -5.26 1.38
N SER A 137 6.35 -6.30 1.82
CA SER A 137 6.53 -7.69 1.38
C SER A 137 5.65 -8.13 0.20
N HIS A 138 4.43 -7.59 0.06
CA HIS A 138 3.47 -8.04 -0.95
C HIS A 138 3.12 -6.99 -1.99
N VAL A 139 3.31 -5.70 -1.69
CA VAL A 139 2.88 -4.60 -2.58
C VAL A 139 4.04 -4.04 -3.37
N LEU A 140 5.03 -3.43 -2.72
CA LEU A 140 6.03 -2.58 -3.40
C LEU A 140 6.88 -3.37 -4.41
N GLY A 141 7.43 -4.51 -4.00
CA GLY A 141 8.27 -5.36 -4.87
C GLY A 141 7.52 -5.85 -6.10
N TYR A 142 6.26 -6.25 -5.93
CA TYR A 142 5.39 -6.74 -7.00
C TYR A 142 4.96 -5.62 -7.95
N LEU A 143 4.44 -4.51 -7.41
CA LEU A 143 3.92 -3.38 -8.18
C LEU A 143 4.99 -2.79 -9.10
N TYR A 144 6.16 -2.47 -8.54
CA TYR A 144 7.25 -1.90 -9.32
C TYR A 144 7.90 -2.92 -10.25
N GLY A 145 7.96 -4.19 -9.84
CA GLY A 145 8.46 -5.26 -10.69
C GLY A 145 7.57 -5.46 -11.91
N ALA A 146 6.26 -5.49 -11.71
CA ALA A 146 5.25 -5.54 -12.76
C ALA A 146 5.40 -4.39 -13.76
N TYR A 147 5.50 -3.13 -13.29
CA TYR A 147 5.67 -1.99 -14.18
C TYR A 147 6.93 -2.08 -15.05
N ILE A 148 8.07 -2.44 -14.44
CA ILE A 148 9.34 -2.53 -15.16
C ILE A 148 9.31 -3.71 -16.15
N SER A 149 8.89 -4.90 -15.71
CA SER A 149 8.82 -6.06 -16.61
C SER A 149 7.88 -5.81 -17.77
N THR A 150 6.73 -5.19 -17.52
CA THR A 150 5.77 -4.90 -18.58
C THR A 150 6.31 -3.83 -19.52
N ALA A 151 6.99 -2.81 -19.04
CA ALA A 151 7.63 -1.83 -19.93
C ALA A 151 8.65 -2.52 -20.86
N ILE A 152 9.46 -3.45 -20.34
CA ILE A 152 10.40 -4.24 -21.15
C ILE A 152 9.65 -5.07 -22.21
N ILE A 153 8.63 -5.84 -21.80
CA ILE A 153 7.85 -6.68 -22.71
C ILE A 153 7.12 -5.84 -23.77
N ALA A 154 6.57 -4.68 -23.38
CA ALA A 154 5.89 -3.77 -24.28
C ALA A 154 6.83 -3.22 -25.36
N VAL A 155 8.06 -2.84 -24.98
CA VAL A 155 9.09 -2.42 -25.93
C VAL A 155 9.44 -3.57 -26.88
N CYS A 156 9.60 -4.79 -26.38
CA CYS A 156 9.82 -5.96 -27.24
C CYS A 156 8.67 -6.15 -28.24
N LEU A 157 7.40 -6.11 -27.79
CA LEU A 157 6.25 -6.27 -28.68
C LEU A 157 6.17 -5.16 -29.74
N LEU A 158 6.45 -3.91 -29.37
CA LEU A 158 6.47 -2.78 -30.30
C LEU A 158 7.52 -2.94 -31.40
N VAL A 159 8.67 -3.55 -31.07
CA VAL A 159 9.73 -3.84 -32.04
C VAL A 159 9.33 -4.97 -32.99
N TYR A 160 8.60 -5.99 -32.51
CA TYR A 160 8.14 -7.11 -33.34
C TYR A 160 7.06 -6.70 -34.34
N ASP A 161 5.96 -6.12 -33.87
CA ASP A 161 4.94 -5.49 -34.73
C ASP A 161 4.18 -4.42 -33.92
N TRP A 162 4.40 -3.16 -34.28
CA TRP A 162 3.81 -2.03 -33.56
C TRP A 162 2.28 -1.96 -33.67
N ARG A 163 1.69 -2.49 -34.75
CA ARG A 163 0.23 -2.45 -34.97
C ARG A 163 -0.47 -3.42 -34.02
N LEU A 164 0.05 -4.64 -33.92
CA LEU A 164 -0.43 -5.63 -32.95
C LEU A 164 -0.11 -5.22 -31.52
N ALA A 165 1.06 -4.62 -31.27
CA ALA A 165 1.45 -4.16 -29.94
C ALA A 165 0.49 -3.07 -29.41
N ILE A 166 0.09 -2.13 -30.25
CA ILE A 166 -0.93 -1.14 -29.87
C ILE A 166 -2.28 -1.83 -29.63
N ALA A 167 -2.69 -2.75 -30.52
CA ALA A 167 -3.94 -3.48 -30.37
C ALA A 167 -4.02 -4.30 -29.07
N CYS A 168 -2.90 -4.86 -28.60
CA CYS A 168 -2.88 -5.63 -27.37
C CYS A 168 -2.63 -4.79 -26.10
N LEU A 169 -1.93 -3.67 -26.21
CA LEU A 169 -1.53 -2.88 -25.04
C LEU A 169 -2.39 -1.65 -24.76
N TRP A 170 -3.24 -1.18 -25.68
CA TRP A 170 -4.04 0.05 -25.45
C TRP A 170 -4.96 -0.04 -24.24
N GLY A 171 -5.44 -1.23 -23.88
CA GLY A 171 -6.28 -1.44 -22.70
C GLY A 171 -5.58 -1.08 -21.40
N VAL A 172 -4.24 -1.21 -21.34
CA VAL A 172 -3.42 -0.90 -20.17
C VAL A 172 -3.46 0.59 -19.80
N PRO A 173 -3.02 1.55 -20.64
CA PRO A 173 -3.05 2.96 -20.29
C PRO A 173 -4.47 3.46 -20.04
N VAL A 174 -5.49 2.93 -20.72
CA VAL A 174 -6.90 3.30 -20.48
C VAL A 174 -7.37 2.80 -19.10
N ALA A 175 -7.05 1.56 -18.73
CA ALA A 175 -7.34 1.00 -17.41
C ALA A 175 -6.68 1.80 -16.29
N PHE A 176 -5.39 2.16 -16.45
CA PHE A 176 -4.70 3.02 -15.49
C PHE A 176 -5.28 4.43 -15.45
N GLY A 177 -5.60 5.02 -16.60
CA GLY A 177 -6.23 6.33 -16.67
C GLY A 177 -7.56 6.38 -15.92
N LEU A 178 -8.39 5.33 -16.06
CA LEU A 178 -9.64 5.18 -15.34
C LEU A 178 -9.42 5.08 -13.82
N LEU A 179 -8.45 4.27 -13.37
CA LEU A 179 -8.14 4.10 -11.95
C LEU A 179 -7.55 5.37 -11.31
N PHE A 180 -6.59 6.01 -11.98
CA PHE A 180 -6.03 7.26 -11.48
C PHE A 180 -7.05 8.39 -11.49
N GLY A 181 -7.97 8.41 -12.46
CA GLY A 181 -9.10 9.34 -12.51
C GLY A 181 -10.09 9.14 -11.35
N SER A 182 -10.33 7.89 -10.93
CA SER A 182 -11.23 7.59 -9.82
C SER A 182 -10.61 7.81 -8.43
N ARG A 183 -9.29 8.04 -8.34
CA ARG A 183 -8.54 8.21 -7.08
C ARG A 183 -9.18 9.24 -6.12
N LYS A 184 -9.63 10.38 -6.64
CA LYS A 184 -10.25 11.44 -5.81
C LYS A 184 -11.61 11.00 -5.25
N ILE A 185 -12.37 10.22 -6.02
CA ILE A 185 -13.66 9.67 -5.60
C ILE A 185 -13.42 8.59 -4.54
N ALA A 186 -12.50 7.65 -4.81
CA ALA A 186 -12.12 6.61 -3.87
C ALA A 186 -11.63 7.18 -2.53
N ALA A 187 -10.77 8.20 -2.56
CA ALA A 187 -10.30 8.86 -1.34
C ALA A 187 -11.43 9.53 -0.54
N ARG A 188 -12.36 10.21 -1.21
CA ARG A 188 -13.53 10.82 -0.57
C ARG A 188 -14.46 9.78 0.06
N ASN A 189 -14.68 8.67 -0.64
CA ASN A 189 -15.50 7.57 -0.12
C ASN A 189 -14.83 6.93 1.09
N ALA A 190 -13.52 6.67 1.03
CA ALA A 190 -12.76 6.14 2.17
C ALA A 190 -12.81 7.08 3.39
N GLU A 191 -12.72 8.40 3.18
CA GLU A 191 -12.87 9.39 4.25
C GLU A 191 -14.27 9.35 4.89
N ARG A 192 -15.33 9.24 4.07
CA ARG A 192 -16.72 9.11 4.57
C ARG A 192 -16.90 7.82 5.37
N THR A 193 -16.42 6.70 4.85
CA THR A 193 -16.46 5.40 5.53
C THR A 193 -15.71 5.47 6.87
N LYS A 194 -14.53 6.07 6.90
CA LYS A 194 -13.75 6.29 8.13
C LYS A 194 -14.53 7.12 9.16
N LYS A 195 -15.14 8.24 8.75
CA LYS A 195 -15.95 9.08 9.65
C LYS A 195 -17.17 8.35 10.21
N ALA A 196 -17.82 7.52 9.41
CA ALA A 196 -18.94 6.71 9.88
C ALA A 196 -18.47 5.61 10.86
N ALA A 197 -17.34 4.96 10.58
CA ALA A 197 -16.75 3.97 11.49
C ALA A 197 -16.40 4.58 12.85
N VAL A 198 -15.77 5.76 12.88
CA VAL A 198 -15.46 6.48 14.13
C VAL A 198 -16.72 6.76 14.94
N ARG A 199 -17.81 7.24 14.31
CA ARG A 199 -19.08 7.48 15.01
C ARG A 199 -19.68 6.21 15.64
N VAL A 200 -19.51 5.06 15.00
CA VAL A 200 -19.92 3.77 15.56
C VAL A 200 -19.04 3.42 16.77
N SER A 201 -17.72 3.53 16.64
CA SER A 201 -16.78 3.31 17.74
C SER A 201 -17.08 4.21 18.95
N ASP A 202 -17.31 5.50 18.74
CA ASP A 202 -17.68 6.45 19.78
C ASP A 202 -18.97 6.03 20.50
N GLY A 203 -19.98 5.57 19.74
CA GLY A 203 -21.24 5.09 20.31
C GLY A 203 -21.09 3.78 21.10
N ILE A 204 -20.21 2.88 20.68
CA ILE A 204 -19.90 1.67 21.46
C ILE A 204 -19.17 2.05 22.74
N GLN A 205 -18.20 2.96 22.66
CA GLN A 205 -17.43 3.42 23.81
C GLN A 205 -18.31 4.12 24.85
N GLU A 206 -19.18 5.03 24.43
CA GLU A 206 -20.15 5.69 25.30
C GLU A 206 -21.10 4.67 25.96
N ALA A 207 -21.54 3.63 25.25
CA ALA A 207 -22.35 2.55 25.81
C ALA A 207 -21.62 1.78 26.93
N LEU A 208 -20.32 1.52 26.74
CA LEU A 208 -19.50 0.79 27.71
C LEU A 208 -19.21 1.63 28.95
N GLU A 209 -18.86 2.91 28.75
CA GLU A 209 -18.56 3.84 29.84
C GLU A 209 -19.79 4.17 30.68
N ASN A 210 -20.98 4.29 30.05
CA ASN A 210 -22.22 4.72 30.72
C ASN A 210 -23.25 3.59 30.91
N VAL A 211 -22.82 2.32 30.85
CA VAL A 211 -23.74 1.17 30.89
C VAL A 211 -24.62 1.15 32.15
N ARG A 212 -24.10 1.65 33.28
CA ARG A 212 -24.82 1.67 34.55
C ARG A 212 -25.90 2.75 34.54
N GLU A 213 -25.59 3.92 34.00
CA GLU A 213 -26.44 5.10 33.88
C GLU A 213 -27.58 4.84 32.88
N ILE A 214 -27.26 4.24 31.73
CA ILE A 214 -28.24 3.87 30.71
C ILE A 214 -29.26 2.88 31.30
N ARG A 215 -28.79 1.89 32.06
CA ARG A 215 -29.68 0.93 32.75
C ARG A 215 -30.45 1.55 33.91
N ALA A 216 -29.81 2.38 34.72
CA ALA A 216 -30.46 3.03 35.86
C ALA A 216 -31.59 3.97 35.43
N THR A 217 -31.53 4.49 34.20
CA THR A 217 -32.55 5.37 33.60
C THR A 217 -33.56 4.62 32.72
N ASN A 218 -33.47 3.30 32.59
CA ASN A 218 -34.29 2.46 31.68
C ASN A 218 -34.30 3.00 30.23
N GLN A 219 -33.15 3.48 29.73
CA GLN A 219 -33.01 4.06 28.37
C GLN A 219 -32.29 3.13 27.39
N GLU A 220 -32.13 1.84 27.71
CA GLU A 220 -31.38 0.88 26.89
C GLU A 220 -31.91 0.82 25.45
N GLU A 221 -33.22 0.65 25.28
CA GLU A 221 -33.84 0.55 23.95
C GLU A 221 -33.61 1.82 23.13
N ARG A 222 -33.78 3.00 23.76
CA ARG A 222 -33.55 4.29 23.10
C ARG A 222 -32.09 4.44 22.66
N TYR A 223 -31.15 4.09 23.54
CA TYR A 223 -29.72 4.19 23.25
C TYR A 223 -29.32 3.23 22.14
N LEU A 224 -29.75 1.96 22.22
CA LEU A 224 -29.47 0.94 21.21
C LEU A 224 -30.08 1.29 19.86
N ASN A 225 -31.29 1.87 19.81
CA ASN A 225 -31.87 2.37 18.57
C ASN A 225 -31.01 3.47 17.93
N GLY A 226 -30.47 4.39 18.73
CA GLY A 226 -29.53 5.41 18.25
C GLY A 226 -28.20 4.82 17.76
N LEU A 227 -27.67 3.82 18.45
CA LEU A 227 -26.45 3.11 18.03
C LEU A 227 -26.67 2.32 16.73
N ASN A 228 -27.78 1.61 16.62
CA ASN A 228 -28.16 0.86 15.41
C ASN A 228 -28.26 1.79 14.20
N GLN A 229 -28.84 2.99 14.34
CA GLN A 229 -28.86 3.98 13.25
C GLN A 229 -27.46 4.40 12.78
N LYS A 230 -26.50 4.56 13.71
CA LYS A 230 -25.10 4.85 13.36
C LYS A 230 -24.47 3.67 12.60
N ILE A 231 -24.77 2.44 13.01
CA ILE A 231 -24.31 1.20 12.36
C ILE A 231 -24.90 1.10 10.94
N ASP A 232 -26.20 1.30 10.78
CA ASP A 232 -26.89 1.27 9.48
C ASP A 232 -26.32 2.33 8.51
N GLU A 233 -26.00 3.53 9.02
CA GLU A 233 -25.36 4.57 8.23
C GLU A 233 -23.95 4.15 7.80
N HIS A 234 -23.17 3.55 8.71
CA HIS A 234 -21.84 3.03 8.39
C HIS A 234 -21.90 1.93 7.33
N GLU A 235 -22.84 0.99 7.45
CA GLU A 235 -23.08 -0.06 6.46
C GLU A 235 -23.41 0.56 5.10
N ARG A 236 -24.38 1.47 5.03
CA ARG A 236 -24.81 2.11 3.79
C ARG A 236 -23.67 2.87 3.10
N VAL A 237 -22.89 3.65 3.86
CA VAL A 237 -21.75 4.40 3.31
C VAL A 237 -20.65 3.47 2.84
N THR A 238 -20.40 2.38 3.55
CA THR A 238 -19.42 1.35 3.17
C THR A 238 -19.83 0.66 1.87
N ILE A 239 -21.07 0.18 1.76
CA ILE A 239 -21.61 -0.43 0.54
C ILE A 239 -21.47 0.52 -0.65
N GLN A 240 -21.84 1.79 -0.50
CA GLN A 240 -21.72 2.78 -1.57
C GLN A 240 -20.24 3.04 -1.96
N GLY A 241 -19.36 3.10 -0.97
CA GLY A 241 -17.92 3.30 -1.17
C GLY A 241 -17.26 2.13 -1.90
N GLU A 242 -17.59 0.91 -1.51
CA GLU A 242 -17.08 -0.32 -2.11
C GLU A 242 -17.64 -0.55 -3.50
N LEU A 243 -18.95 -0.43 -3.71
CA LEU A 243 -19.55 -0.56 -5.05
C LEU A 243 -18.99 0.50 -6.01
N GLY A 244 -18.82 1.73 -5.56
CA GLY A 244 -18.23 2.81 -6.36
C GLY A 244 -16.79 2.48 -6.78
N THR A 245 -15.96 2.05 -5.83
CA THR A 245 -14.55 1.70 -6.12
C THR A 245 -14.45 0.43 -6.96
N GLY A 246 -15.25 -0.58 -6.63
CA GLY A 246 -15.34 -1.85 -7.32
C GLY A 246 -15.77 -1.70 -8.78
N LEU A 247 -16.68 -0.78 -9.09
CA LEU A 247 -17.08 -0.49 -10.46
C LEU A 247 -15.88 -0.03 -11.31
N PHE A 248 -15.05 0.89 -10.81
CA PHE A 248 -13.88 1.37 -11.54
C PHE A 248 -12.81 0.28 -11.71
N VAL A 249 -12.54 -0.52 -10.69
CA VAL A 249 -11.57 -1.62 -10.76
C VAL A 249 -12.04 -2.70 -11.74
N ASN A 250 -13.31 -3.10 -11.68
CA ASN A 250 -13.87 -4.08 -12.61
C ASN A 250 -13.93 -3.55 -14.04
N ALA A 251 -14.33 -2.28 -14.24
CA ALA A 251 -14.32 -1.65 -15.55
C ALA A 251 -12.89 -1.60 -16.13
N ALA A 252 -11.88 -1.28 -15.32
CA ALA A 252 -10.48 -1.33 -15.73
C ALA A 252 -10.04 -2.75 -16.16
N SER A 253 -10.43 -3.79 -15.42
CA SER A 253 -10.12 -5.19 -15.81
C SER A 253 -10.83 -5.62 -17.10
N VAL A 254 -12.10 -5.22 -17.29
CA VAL A 254 -12.85 -5.47 -18.54
C VAL A 254 -12.18 -4.77 -19.71
N ILE A 255 -11.78 -3.50 -19.56
CA ILE A 255 -11.08 -2.73 -20.58
C ILE A 255 -9.76 -3.40 -20.96
N MET A 256 -8.99 -3.91 -19.99
CA MET A 256 -7.80 -4.69 -20.32
C MET A 256 -8.17 -5.90 -21.18
N ARG A 257 -9.17 -6.70 -20.80
CA ARG A 257 -9.58 -7.89 -21.57
C ARG A 257 -10.04 -7.58 -23.00
N LEU A 258 -10.56 -6.38 -23.28
CA LEU A 258 -10.87 -5.96 -24.66
C LEU A 258 -9.62 -5.86 -25.55
N GLY A 259 -8.43 -5.74 -24.98
CA GLY A 259 -7.18 -5.83 -25.73
C GLY A 259 -7.00 -7.18 -26.42
N VAL A 260 -7.48 -8.28 -25.85
CA VAL A 260 -7.46 -9.59 -26.51
C VAL A 260 -8.36 -9.58 -27.75
N ALA A 261 -9.60 -9.10 -27.59
CA ALA A 261 -10.57 -9.03 -28.69
C ALA A 261 -10.08 -8.14 -29.85
N THR A 262 -9.54 -6.97 -29.51
CA THR A 262 -8.96 -6.05 -30.51
C THR A 262 -7.71 -6.63 -31.18
N THR A 263 -6.86 -7.35 -30.46
CA THR A 263 -5.71 -8.08 -31.04
C THR A 263 -6.17 -9.13 -32.05
N ILE A 264 -7.22 -9.89 -31.75
CA ILE A 264 -7.79 -10.88 -32.68
C ILE A 264 -8.31 -10.20 -33.95
N LEU A 265 -9.09 -9.12 -33.81
CA LEU A 265 -9.67 -8.40 -34.95
C LEU A 265 -8.61 -7.76 -35.85
N VAL A 266 -7.65 -7.05 -35.25
CA VAL A 266 -6.55 -6.42 -35.99
C VAL A 266 -5.63 -7.48 -36.60
N GLY A 267 -5.31 -8.53 -35.85
CA GLY A 267 -4.49 -9.65 -36.33
C GLY A 267 -5.13 -10.39 -37.50
N ALA A 268 -6.43 -10.67 -37.44
CA ALA A 268 -7.14 -11.30 -38.55
C ALA A 268 -7.05 -10.45 -39.83
N ASN A 269 -7.24 -9.13 -39.72
CA ASN A 269 -7.12 -8.21 -40.85
C ASN A 269 -5.68 -8.20 -41.41
N LEU A 270 -4.67 -8.15 -40.53
CA LEU A 270 -3.27 -8.17 -40.94
C LEU A 270 -2.87 -9.49 -41.62
N ILE A 271 -3.39 -10.62 -41.16
CA ILE A 271 -3.21 -11.93 -41.82
C ILE A 271 -3.84 -11.92 -43.21
N LEU A 272 -5.08 -11.44 -43.34
CA LEU A 272 -5.77 -11.33 -44.63
C LEU A 272 -5.03 -10.42 -45.63
N SER A 273 -4.35 -9.39 -45.13
CA SER A 273 -3.50 -8.51 -45.95
C SER A 273 -2.14 -9.11 -46.31
N GLY A 274 -1.78 -10.28 -45.77
CA GLY A 274 -0.46 -10.90 -45.93
C GLY A 274 0.67 -10.18 -45.20
N SER A 275 0.37 -9.23 -44.31
CA SER A 275 1.38 -8.46 -43.56
C SER A 275 2.05 -9.26 -42.46
N ILE A 276 1.34 -10.23 -41.88
CA ILE A 276 1.79 -11.08 -40.78
C ILE A 276 1.30 -12.52 -41.02
N ASP A 277 1.92 -13.47 -40.34
CA ASP A 277 1.45 -14.86 -40.31
C ASP A 277 0.60 -15.16 -39.06
N PHE A 278 -0.03 -16.35 -39.07
CA PHE A 278 -0.81 -16.84 -37.93
C PHE A 278 0.04 -16.99 -36.67
N MET A 279 1.30 -17.40 -36.82
CA MET A 279 2.20 -17.70 -35.72
C MET A 279 2.57 -16.42 -34.95
N LEU A 280 2.76 -15.29 -35.63
CA LEU A 280 2.96 -14.00 -34.99
C LEU A 280 1.71 -13.56 -34.21
N LEU A 281 0.50 -13.69 -34.77
CA LEU A 281 -0.73 -13.41 -34.02
C LEU A 281 -0.83 -14.29 -32.77
N PHE A 282 -0.55 -15.59 -32.91
CA PHE A 282 -0.56 -16.54 -31.80
C PHE A 282 0.41 -16.14 -30.68
N LEU A 283 1.63 -15.70 -31.03
CA LEU A 283 2.61 -15.17 -30.06
C LEU A 283 2.03 -14.00 -29.26
N PHE A 284 1.43 -13.01 -29.94
CA PHE A 284 0.83 -11.85 -29.28
C PHE A 284 -0.32 -12.25 -28.33
N LEU A 285 -1.16 -13.21 -28.73
CA LEU A 285 -2.25 -13.74 -27.89
C LEU A 285 -1.72 -14.50 -26.66
N LEU A 286 -0.59 -15.19 -26.75
CA LEU A 286 0.01 -15.82 -25.57
C LEU A 286 0.63 -14.77 -24.63
N VAL A 287 1.38 -13.81 -25.18
CA VAL A 287 2.08 -12.80 -24.37
C VAL A 287 1.10 -11.88 -23.65
N ILE A 288 0.03 -11.42 -24.32
CA ILE A 288 -0.94 -10.48 -23.73
C ILE A 288 -1.59 -11.03 -22.45
N THR A 289 -1.92 -12.33 -22.42
CA THR A 289 -2.54 -12.96 -21.23
C THR A 289 -1.59 -12.96 -20.03
N ARG A 290 -0.28 -13.08 -20.26
CA ARG A 290 0.74 -13.02 -19.21
C ARG A 290 1.06 -11.60 -18.80
N VAL A 291 0.96 -10.63 -19.71
CA VAL A 291 1.15 -9.20 -19.41
C VAL A 291 0.01 -8.65 -18.56
N TYR A 292 -1.22 -9.16 -18.70
CA TYR A 292 -2.37 -8.66 -17.93
C TYR A 292 -2.41 -9.14 -16.48
N ALA A 293 -1.93 -10.34 -16.18
CA ALA A 293 -1.91 -10.87 -14.82
C ALA A 293 -1.23 -9.94 -13.78
N PRO A 294 0.01 -9.42 -14.02
CA PRO A 294 0.63 -8.49 -13.08
C PRO A 294 -0.09 -7.14 -13.00
N PHE A 295 -0.83 -6.74 -14.04
CA PHE A 295 -1.66 -5.54 -13.97
C PHE A 295 -2.90 -5.73 -13.13
N ASP A 296 -3.62 -6.84 -13.27
CA ASP A 296 -4.77 -7.15 -12.41
C ASP A 296 -4.37 -7.15 -10.92
N GLN A 297 -3.22 -7.74 -10.60
CA GLN A 297 -2.64 -7.68 -9.26
C GLN A 297 -2.31 -6.24 -8.85
N SER A 298 -1.66 -5.47 -9.72
CA SER A 298 -1.32 -4.07 -9.44
C SER A 298 -2.57 -3.21 -9.16
N LEU A 299 -3.66 -3.42 -9.91
CA LEU A 299 -4.93 -2.71 -9.70
C LEU A 299 -5.50 -2.96 -8.30
N ALA A 300 -5.43 -4.20 -7.80
CA ALA A 300 -5.85 -4.55 -6.45
C ALA A 300 -4.94 -3.92 -5.37
N LEU A 301 -3.62 -4.03 -5.56
CA LEU A 301 -2.63 -3.59 -4.57
C LEU A 301 -2.51 -2.06 -4.44
N ILE A 302 -2.89 -1.29 -5.46
CA ILE A 302 -2.88 0.19 -5.42
C ILE A 302 -3.85 0.74 -4.36
N ALA A 303 -5.03 0.11 -4.20
CA ALA A 303 -6.00 0.53 -3.19
C ALA A 303 -5.42 0.36 -1.79
N GLU A 304 -4.80 -0.79 -1.54
CA GLU A 304 -4.11 -1.09 -0.29
C GLU A 304 -2.98 -0.09 0.00
N MET A 305 -2.20 0.24 -1.02
CA MET A 305 -1.15 1.26 -0.94
C MET A 305 -1.68 2.64 -0.52
N PHE A 306 -2.89 3.03 -0.93
CA PHE A 306 -3.47 4.30 -0.49
C PHE A 306 -3.92 4.27 0.97
N VAL A 307 -4.54 3.18 1.41
CA VAL A 307 -4.98 3.04 2.81
C VAL A 307 -3.77 3.00 3.76
N SER A 308 -2.68 2.36 3.33
CA SER A 308 -1.44 2.25 4.11
C SER A 308 -0.75 3.59 4.43
N GLN A 309 -1.05 4.67 3.70
CA GLN A 309 -0.44 5.99 3.94
C GLN A 309 -0.79 6.53 5.33
N VAL A 310 -1.98 6.26 5.85
CA VAL A 310 -2.38 6.70 7.20
C VAL A 310 -1.47 6.10 8.27
N SER A 311 -1.16 4.81 8.14
CA SER A 311 -0.24 4.12 9.05
C SER A 311 1.19 4.63 8.90
N ALA A 312 1.65 4.90 7.68
CA ALA A 312 2.96 5.52 7.44
C ALA A 312 3.05 6.92 8.07
N ASP A 313 2.01 7.74 7.92
CA ASP A 313 1.96 9.11 8.46
C ASP A 313 2.03 9.12 9.99
N ARG A 314 1.29 8.22 10.68
CA ARG A 314 1.35 8.07 12.14
C ARG A 314 2.73 7.66 12.64
N MET A 315 3.41 6.74 11.96
CA MET A 315 4.78 6.38 12.32
C MET A 315 5.76 7.53 12.07
N ASN A 316 5.62 8.23 10.94
CA ASN A 316 6.43 9.40 10.63
C ASN A 316 6.22 10.52 11.66
N GLU A 317 5.01 10.71 12.16
CA GLU A 317 4.72 11.68 13.23
C GLU A 317 5.56 11.42 14.50
N ILE A 318 5.74 10.15 14.90
CA ILE A 318 6.62 9.79 16.02
C ILE A 318 8.08 10.14 15.71
N TYR A 319 8.54 9.86 14.49
CA TYR A 319 9.91 10.19 14.07
C TYR A 319 10.15 11.71 13.99
N ASP A 320 9.18 12.44 13.47
CA ASP A 320 9.23 13.89 13.26
C ASP A 320 9.08 14.68 14.56
N THR A 321 8.53 14.06 15.62
CA THR A 321 8.42 14.71 16.93
C THR A 321 9.82 14.98 17.51
N PRO A 322 10.12 16.22 17.95
CA PRO A 322 11.40 16.55 18.58
C PRO A 322 11.64 15.72 19.86
N THR A 323 12.87 15.24 20.04
CA THR A 323 13.28 14.54 21.27
C THR A 323 13.57 15.52 22.39
N ALA A 324 13.46 15.04 23.63
CA ALA A 324 13.89 15.81 24.79
C ALA A 324 15.38 16.18 24.66
N GLU A 325 15.66 17.47 24.84
CA GLU A 325 17.01 18.01 24.83
C GLU A 325 17.56 18.06 26.26
N GLY A 326 18.86 17.88 26.43
CA GLY A 326 19.52 17.92 27.73
C GLY A 326 20.98 17.48 27.68
N ALA A 327 21.71 17.71 28.77
CA ALA A 327 23.08 17.22 28.91
C ALA A 327 23.07 15.75 29.37
N GLU A 328 23.77 14.87 28.66
CA GLU A 328 23.92 13.46 29.08
C GLU A 328 24.72 13.29 30.37
N LYS A 329 25.60 14.26 30.66
CA LYS A 329 26.40 14.32 31.87
C LYS A 329 26.10 15.62 32.59
N PHE A 330 25.66 15.48 33.83
CA PHE A 330 25.44 16.60 34.73
C PHE A 330 26.20 16.33 36.02
N GLU A 331 27.17 17.18 36.33
CA GLU A 331 27.96 17.14 37.56
C GLU A 331 27.57 18.35 38.42
N PRO A 332 26.50 18.24 39.24
CA PRO A 332 26.04 19.35 40.04
C PRO A 332 27.05 19.69 41.15
N LYS A 333 27.26 20.98 41.38
CA LYS A 333 27.98 21.47 42.56
C LYS A 333 26.96 21.69 43.69
N GLY A 334 26.73 20.65 44.51
CA GLY A 334 25.73 20.66 45.59
C GLY A 334 24.43 19.97 45.22
N HIS A 335 23.40 20.06 46.08
CA HIS A 335 22.10 19.40 45.91
C HIS A 335 20.91 20.37 45.95
N ASP A 336 21.19 21.67 45.94
CA ASP A 336 20.14 22.69 45.96
C ASP A 336 19.47 22.79 44.59
N ILE A 337 18.14 22.69 44.58
CA ILE A 337 17.32 22.88 43.38
C ILE A 337 16.74 24.29 43.46
N VAL A 338 17.25 25.18 42.60
CA VAL A 338 16.80 26.58 42.55
C VAL A 338 16.01 26.80 41.26
N PHE A 339 14.81 27.34 41.42
CA PHE A 339 13.99 27.80 40.31
C PHE A 339 14.03 29.32 40.25
N GLU A 340 14.57 29.89 39.18
CA GLU A 340 14.62 31.34 38.97
C GLU A 340 13.74 31.74 37.79
N HIS A 341 12.72 32.57 38.04
CA HIS A 341 11.87 33.19 37.01
C HIS A 341 11.35 32.22 35.93
N PHE A 342 10.61 31.19 36.32
CA PHE A 342 9.94 30.31 35.36
C PHE A 342 8.43 30.47 35.41
N LEU A 343 7.82 30.45 34.23
CA LEU A 343 6.38 30.36 34.01
C LEU A 343 6.12 29.02 33.35
N LEU A 344 5.36 28.17 34.03
CA LEU A 344 4.93 26.90 33.48
C LEU A 344 3.56 27.11 32.82
N TYR A 345 3.50 26.88 31.52
CA TYR A 345 2.25 26.89 30.75
C TYR A 345 1.81 25.45 30.53
N GLU A 346 0.70 25.07 31.16
CA GLU A 346 0.03 23.82 30.85
C GLU A 346 -1.10 24.13 29.86
N ILE A 347 -1.03 23.55 28.65
CA ILE A 347 -2.09 23.72 27.64
C ILE A 347 -3.22 22.77 28.03
N THR A 348 -4.04 23.20 28.98
CA THR A 348 -5.23 22.49 29.47
C THR A 348 -6.46 22.94 28.70
N ALA A 349 -6.73 22.23 27.61
CA ALA A 349 -7.98 22.25 26.84
C ALA A 349 -8.29 23.47 25.94
N VAL A 350 -8.92 23.15 24.80
CA VAL A 350 -9.62 24.07 23.90
C VAL A 350 -11.10 23.97 24.27
N ASP A 351 -11.71 25.08 24.69
CA ASP A 351 -13.14 25.08 25.02
C ASP A 351 -14.00 25.02 23.73
N LYS A 352 -15.28 24.65 23.82
CA LYS A 352 -16.20 24.43 22.67
C LYS A 352 -16.37 25.62 21.70
N VAL A 353 -15.77 26.77 22.02
CA VAL A 353 -15.79 28.03 21.25
C VAL A 353 -14.43 28.34 20.59
N GLY A 354 -13.39 27.51 20.78
CA GLY A 354 -12.08 27.67 20.14
C GLY A 354 -11.11 28.61 20.88
N HIS A 355 -11.42 29.02 22.11
CA HIS A 355 -10.48 29.76 22.96
C HIS A 355 -9.53 28.80 23.68
N PHE A 356 -8.23 29.10 23.64
CA PHE A 356 -7.20 28.41 24.42
C PHE A 356 -7.22 28.93 25.86
N ILE A 357 -7.54 28.06 26.82
CA ILE A 357 -7.42 28.38 28.25
C ILE A 357 -6.03 27.93 28.70
N ASN A 358 -5.15 28.90 28.94
CA ASN A 358 -3.81 28.61 29.46
C ASN A 358 -3.80 28.83 30.98
N ALA A 359 -3.47 27.77 31.73
CA ALA A 359 -3.15 27.90 33.15
C ALA A 359 -1.66 28.25 33.29
N CYS A 360 -1.36 29.35 33.97
CA CYS A 360 0.01 29.76 34.29
C CYS A 360 0.23 29.66 35.79
N ALA A 361 1.23 28.85 36.19
CA ALA A 361 1.75 28.88 37.55
C ALA A 361 3.12 29.56 37.55
N CYS A 362 3.28 30.59 38.38
CA CYS A 362 4.54 31.27 38.63
C CYS A 362 5.09 30.80 39.98
N PHE A 363 6.33 30.32 40.02
CA PHE A 363 6.96 29.81 41.23
C PHE A 363 8.26 30.60 41.50
N GLY A 364 8.36 31.25 42.67
CA GLY A 364 9.48 32.11 43.07
C GLY A 364 9.03 33.25 44.00
N LYS A 365 9.78 34.37 44.06
CA LYS A 365 9.47 35.60 44.84
C LYS A 365 8.16 36.34 44.41
N CYS A 366 7.28 35.67 43.67
CA CYS A 366 5.87 36.01 43.52
C CYS A 366 5.03 35.05 44.38
N ALA A 367 5.31 34.99 45.69
CA ALA A 367 4.39 34.34 46.60
C ALA A 367 3.04 35.08 46.50
N ASP A 368 1.96 34.34 46.23
CA ASP A 368 0.54 34.72 46.38
C ASP A 368 -0.26 35.25 45.17
N GLN A 369 0.12 34.98 43.91
CA GLN A 369 -0.80 35.22 42.77
C GLN A 369 -0.85 34.08 41.75
N PHE A 370 -1.97 33.35 41.71
CA PHE A 370 -2.42 32.63 40.52
C PHE A 370 -2.85 33.67 39.48
N ILE A 371 -2.06 33.86 38.43
CA ILE A 371 -2.43 34.74 37.31
C ILE A 371 -3.08 33.85 36.24
N VAL A 372 -4.40 33.97 36.08
CA VAL A 372 -5.11 33.39 34.93
C VAL A 372 -4.80 34.26 33.72
N CYS A 373 -3.91 33.80 32.84
CA CYS A 373 -3.64 34.46 31.56
C CYS A 373 -4.69 34.05 30.53
N VAL A 374 -5.75 34.84 30.39
CA VAL A 374 -6.66 34.76 29.25
C VAL A 374 -6.01 35.49 28.08
N GLN A 375 -5.67 34.78 27.00
CA GLN A 375 -5.32 35.40 25.73
C GLN A 375 -6.62 35.88 25.07
N THR A 376 -6.80 37.19 24.92
CA THR A 376 -7.81 37.80 24.03
C THR A 376 -7.46 37.58 22.57
#